data_AF-A0A7X3V6N6-F1
#
_entry.id   AF-A0A7X3V6N6-F1
#
_cell.length_a   1.000
_cell.length_b   1.000
_cell.length_c   1.000
_cell.angle_alpha   90.00
_cell.angle_beta   90.00
_cell.angle_gamma   90.00
#
_symmetry.space_group_name_H-M   'P 1'
#
loop_
_entity.id
_entity.type
_entity.pdbx_description
1 polymer ?
#
loop_
_entity_poly.entity_id
_entity_poly.type
_entity_poly.pdbx_seq_one_letter_code
_entity_poly.pdbx_strand_id
1 'polypeptide(L)'
;ASATQRATEAAPPTETAPSTATATASATPSATEPPAATATMAPGEEGEVPLEIVTLLLPDAIPAIDRPRIISAEEGDAQLSLSDIVIGVSIDGQHRAYGAAFLSAHEIVNDTLGGRPIAVTW
;
A
#
# COMPACT_ATOMS: atom_id res chain seq x y z
N ALA A 1 -40.04 49.09 -17.77
CA ALA A 1 -41.39 48.56 -17.55
C ALA A 1 -41.28 47.33 -16.67
N SER A 2 -41.96 47.35 -15.53
CA SER A 2 -42.04 46.27 -14.55
C SER A 2 -42.87 45.09 -15.07
N ALA A 3 -42.57 43.86 -14.62
CA ALA A 3 -43.60 42.87 -14.29
C ALA A 3 -43.06 41.77 -13.37
N THR A 4 -43.56 41.81 -12.13
CA THR A 4 -43.57 40.81 -11.07
C THR A 4 -44.49 39.62 -11.41
N GLN A 5 -44.16 38.41 -10.93
CA GLN A 5 -45.05 37.44 -10.23
C GLN A 5 -44.20 36.19 -9.88
N ARG A 6 -43.88 35.85 -8.62
CA ARG A 6 -44.63 35.42 -7.41
C ARG A 6 -45.22 34.00 -7.48
N ALA A 7 -44.51 33.09 -6.81
CA ALA A 7 -44.86 31.87 -6.05
C ALA A 7 -46.21 31.16 -6.23
N THR A 8 -46.12 29.82 -6.31
CA THR A 8 -47.08 28.86 -5.74
C THR A 8 -46.33 27.72 -5.04
N GLU A 9 -46.98 27.22 -4.00
CA GLU A 9 -46.54 26.46 -2.84
C GLU A 9 -46.99 24.98 -2.89
N ALA A 10 -46.33 24.16 -2.06
CA ALA A 10 -46.73 22.87 -1.47
C ALA A 10 -46.64 21.55 -2.26
N ALA A 11 -45.83 20.64 -1.69
CA ALA A 11 -45.76 19.19 -1.92
C ALA A 11 -46.92 18.43 -1.24
N PRO A 12 -47.02 17.08 -1.35
CA PRO A 12 -46.53 16.27 -0.20
C PRO A 12 -45.92 14.90 -0.68
N PRO A 13 -45.72 13.86 0.17
CA PRO A 13 -44.41 13.25 0.35
C PRO A 13 -44.31 11.85 -0.30
N THR A 14 -43.13 11.45 -0.77
CA THR A 14 -42.85 10.02 -0.96
C THR A 14 -42.31 9.45 0.34
N GLU A 15 -43.23 8.91 1.12
CA GLU A 15 -42.99 7.91 2.13
C GLU A 15 -42.33 6.69 1.47
N THR A 16 -41.11 6.35 1.87
CA THR A 16 -40.57 5.00 1.68
C THR A 16 -39.88 4.63 2.98
N ALA A 17 -40.45 3.61 3.60
CA ALA A 17 -40.19 3.14 4.95
C ALA A 17 -38.70 2.82 5.20
N PRO A 18 -38.23 2.98 6.44
CA PRO A 18 -36.96 2.40 6.84
C PRO A 18 -37.08 0.88 6.81
N SER A 19 -36.31 0.25 5.92
CA SER A 19 -36.09 -1.19 5.91
C SER A 19 -35.37 -1.58 7.21
N THR A 20 -36.13 -2.18 8.12
CA THR A 20 -35.63 -2.85 9.32
C THR A 20 -34.80 -4.06 8.90
N ALA A 21 -33.49 -3.85 8.76
CA ALA A 21 -32.53 -4.94 8.74
C ALA A 21 -32.34 -5.43 10.18
N THR A 22 -32.99 -6.55 10.51
CA THR A 22 -32.76 -7.31 11.73
C THR A 22 -31.31 -7.75 11.80
N ALA A 23 -30.50 -7.07 12.60
CA ALA A 23 -29.18 -7.54 12.98
C ALA A 23 -29.33 -8.66 14.02
N THR A 24 -29.26 -9.91 13.56
CA THR A 24 -29.04 -11.05 14.44
C THR A 24 -27.65 -10.94 15.04
N ALA A 25 -27.58 -10.45 16.29
CA ALA A 25 -26.39 -10.59 17.11
C ALA A 25 -26.19 -12.07 17.43
N SER A 26 -25.33 -12.76 16.68
CA SER A 26 -24.80 -14.05 17.08
C SER A 26 -23.83 -13.84 18.22
N ALA A 27 -24.12 -14.52 19.33
CA ALA A 27 -23.33 -14.52 20.54
C ALA A 27 -21.88 -14.97 20.27
N THR A 28 -20.92 -14.19 20.79
CA THR A 28 -19.53 -14.61 20.96
C THR A 28 -19.49 -15.74 22.00
N PRO A 29 -19.01 -16.96 21.68
CA PRO A 29 -18.65 -17.90 22.73
C PRO A 29 -17.41 -17.35 23.47
N SER A 30 -17.50 -17.25 24.79
CA SER A 30 -16.37 -16.93 25.67
C SER A 30 -15.16 -17.77 25.28
N ALA A 31 -14.03 -17.11 25.06
CA ALA A 31 -12.73 -17.76 25.04
C ALA A 31 -12.47 -18.34 26.42
N THR A 32 -12.54 -19.67 26.55
CA THR A 32 -11.89 -20.39 27.63
C THR A 32 -10.39 -20.14 27.47
N GLU A 33 -9.79 -19.41 28.41
CA GLU A 33 -8.35 -19.27 28.48
C GLU A 33 -7.74 -20.67 28.61
N PRO A 34 -6.83 -21.09 27.70
CA PRO A 34 -6.15 -22.37 27.86
C PRO A 34 -5.39 -22.34 29.19
N PRO A 35 -5.29 -23.46 29.93
CA PRO A 35 -4.49 -23.48 31.14
C PRO A 35 -3.09 -23.01 30.78
N ALA A 36 -2.53 -22.12 31.59
CA ALA A 36 -1.15 -21.65 31.44
C ALA A 36 -0.23 -22.87 31.43
N ALA A 37 0.07 -23.36 30.23
CA ALA A 37 1.09 -24.36 30.02
C ALA A 37 2.39 -23.65 30.33
N THR A 38 2.92 -23.89 31.54
CA THR A 38 4.31 -23.59 31.83
C THR A 38 5.11 -24.52 30.91
N ALA A 39 5.42 -24.03 29.72
CA ALA A 39 6.43 -24.61 28.88
C ALA A 39 7.75 -24.37 29.61
N THR A 40 8.16 -25.33 30.44
CA THR A 40 9.56 -25.49 30.77
C THR A 40 10.27 -25.71 29.43
N MET A 41 10.78 -24.65 28.83
CA MET A 41 11.82 -24.80 27.82
C MET A 41 12.99 -25.45 28.55
N ALA A 42 13.19 -26.74 28.30
CA ALA A 42 14.49 -27.36 28.52
C ALA A 42 15.54 -26.44 27.84
N PRO A 43 16.75 -26.28 28.42
CA PRO A 43 17.79 -25.53 27.75
C PRO A 43 17.92 -26.11 26.34
N GLY A 44 17.63 -25.28 25.34
CA GLY A 44 17.67 -25.69 23.95
C GLY A 44 19.07 -26.20 23.69
N GLU A 45 19.19 -27.42 23.17
CA GLU A 45 20.46 -27.86 22.63
C GLU A 45 20.84 -26.83 21.57
N GLU A 46 21.91 -26.07 21.84
CA GLU A 46 22.55 -25.20 20.86
C GLU A 46 23.21 -26.10 19.81
N GLY A 47 22.39 -26.75 18.99
CA GLY A 47 22.82 -27.48 17.82
C GLY A 47 23.04 -26.49 16.70
N GLU A 48 24.28 -26.41 16.19
CA GLU A 48 24.53 -25.75 14.93
C GLU A 48 23.71 -26.45 13.84
N VAL A 49 22.63 -25.81 13.40
CA VAL A 49 21.90 -26.27 12.22
C VAL A 49 22.79 -25.95 11.02
N PRO A 50 23.30 -26.93 10.26
CA PRO A 50 24.11 -26.64 9.09
C PRO A 50 23.23 -25.92 8.06
N LEU A 51 23.55 -24.66 7.79
CA LEU A 51 22.86 -23.86 6.79
C LEU A 51 23.44 -24.18 5.40
N GLU A 52 22.57 -24.49 4.45
CA GLU A 52 22.94 -24.65 3.03
C GLU A 52 22.59 -23.37 2.26
N ILE A 53 23.54 -22.83 1.50
CA ILE A 53 23.27 -21.73 0.57
C ILE A 53 22.58 -22.31 -0.67
N VAL A 54 21.31 -21.96 -0.87
CA VAL A 54 20.52 -22.39 -2.01
C VAL A 54 20.34 -21.23 -2.99
N THR A 55 20.61 -21.48 -4.27
CA THR A 55 20.32 -20.51 -5.34
C THR A 55 18.82 -20.57 -5.68
N LEU A 56 18.06 -19.55 -5.27
CA LEU A 56 16.63 -19.45 -5.56
C LEU A 56 16.35 -18.92 -6.97
N LEU A 57 17.13 -17.93 -7.38
CA LEU A 57 17.00 -17.25 -8.66
C LEU A 57 18.30 -17.42 -9.45
N LEU A 58 18.18 -17.66 -10.75
CA LEU A 58 19.33 -17.62 -11.64
C LEU A 58 19.92 -16.20 -11.69
N PRO A 59 21.19 -16.04 -12.10
CA PRO A 59 21.75 -14.73 -12.41
C PRO A 59 20.82 -13.95 -13.35
N ASP A 60 20.65 -12.65 -13.07
CA ASP A 60 19.84 -11.71 -13.84
C ASP A 60 18.34 -12.06 -13.96
N ALA A 61 17.80 -12.92 -13.08
CA ALA A 61 16.40 -13.29 -13.09
C ALA A 61 15.44 -12.13 -12.71
N ILE A 62 15.93 -11.09 -12.04
CA ILE A 62 15.20 -9.83 -11.80
C ILE A 62 15.91 -8.75 -12.61
N PRO A 63 15.43 -8.41 -13.81
CA PRO A 63 16.09 -7.46 -14.67
C PRO A 63 15.90 -6.02 -14.16
N ALA A 64 16.96 -5.23 -14.26
CA ALA A 64 16.89 -3.80 -14.03
C ALA A 64 15.97 -3.11 -15.05
N ILE A 65 15.40 -1.98 -14.65
CA ILE A 65 14.65 -1.10 -15.56
C ILE A 65 15.60 -0.08 -16.17
N ASP A 66 15.88 -0.22 -17.46
CA ASP A 66 16.81 0.69 -18.18
C ASP A 66 16.14 1.91 -18.82
N ARG A 67 14.82 1.84 -19.02
CA ARG A 67 14.02 2.91 -19.65
C ARG A 67 12.76 3.15 -18.83
N PRO A 68 12.90 3.74 -17.63
CA PRO A 68 11.75 3.96 -16.76
C PRO A 68 10.74 4.90 -17.42
N ARG A 69 9.46 4.54 -17.34
CA ARG A 69 8.37 5.46 -17.65
C ARG A 69 8.18 6.38 -16.45
N ILE A 70 8.47 7.66 -16.64
CA ILE A 70 8.24 8.68 -15.63
C ILE A 70 6.80 9.20 -15.76
N ILE A 71 6.10 9.24 -14.64
CA ILE A 71 4.73 9.73 -14.51
C ILE A 71 4.71 11.07 -13.75
N SER A 72 3.61 11.81 -13.83
CA SER A 72 3.46 13.05 -13.06
C SER A 72 3.26 12.75 -11.57
N ALA A 73 3.39 13.78 -10.72
CA ALA A 73 3.10 13.65 -9.30
C ALA A 73 1.63 13.29 -9.05
N GLU A 74 0.71 13.89 -9.80
CA GLU A 74 -0.72 13.62 -9.70
C GLU A 74 -1.07 12.17 -10.11
N GLU A 75 -0.40 11.63 -11.13
CA GLU A 75 -0.52 10.21 -11.49
C GLU A 75 0.10 9.29 -10.43
N GLY A 76 1.15 9.76 -9.74
CA GLY A 76 1.80 9.05 -8.64
C GLY A 76 0.94 9.00 -7.38
N ASP A 77 0.20 10.07 -7.07
CA ASP A 77 -0.73 10.14 -5.94
C ASP A 77 -1.88 9.12 -6.06
N ALA A 78 -2.18 8.65 -7.28
CA ALA A 78 -3.15 7.59 -7.51
C ALA A 78 -2.57 6.18 -7.25
N GLN A 79 -1.24 6.03 -7.16
CA GLN A 79 -0.54 4.75 -7.01
C GLN A 79 0.08 4.57 -5.62
N LEU A 80 0.35 5.67 -4.92
CA LEU A 80 0.99 5.66 -3.61
C LEU A 80 0.01 6.08 -2.50
N SER A 81 0.08 5.40 -1.37
CA SER A 81 -0.55 5.84 -0.14
C SER A 81 0.33 6.85 0.61
N LEU A 82 -0.27 7.64 1.52
CA LEU A 82 0.49 8.58 2.37
C LEU A 82 1.49 7.88 3.31
N SER A 83 1.34 6.58 3.55
CA SER A 83 2.24 5.78 4.37
C SER A 83 3.31 5.04 3.56
N ASP A 84 3.26 5.10 2.23
CA ASP A 84 4.21 4.37 1.39
C ASP A 84 5.60 4.99 1.49
N ILE A 85 6.60 4.12 1.56
CA ILE A 85 8.00 4.53 1.59
C ILE A 85 8.48 4.75 0.17
N VAL A 86 9.14 5.88 -0.06
CA VAL A 86 9.76 6.23 -1.33
C VAL A 86 11.21 6.61 -1.12
N ILE A 87 12.03 6.34 -2.13
CA ILE A 87 13.36 6.93 -2.27
C ILE A 87 13.19 8.22 -3.07
N GLY A 88 13.43 9.37 -2.43
CA GLY A 88 13.42 10.68 -3.07
C GLY A 88 14.79 11.05 -3.61
N VAL A 89 14.89 11.45 -4.89
CA VAL A 89 16.13 11.89 -5.51
C VAL A 89 15.96 13.30 -6.05
N SER A 90 16.90 14.19 -5.71
CA SER A 90 16.92 15.59 -6.13
C SER A 90 18.29 15.95 -6.69
N ILE A 91 18.35 16.26 -7.99
CA ILE A 91 19.59 16.55 -8.71
C ILE A 91 19.31 17.70 -9.70
N ASP A 92 20.13 18.76 -9.64
CA ASP A 92 20.09 19.88 -10.57
C ASP A 92 18.68 20.50 -10.76
N GLY A 93 17.92 20.59 -9.66
CA GLY A 93 16.56 21.16 -9.64
C GLY A 93 15.47 20.22 -10.18
N GLN A 94 15.81 18.98 -10.55
CA GLN A 94 14.85 17.94 -10.89
C GLN A 94 14.65 16.99 -9.73
N HIS A 95 13.40 16.57 -9.52
CA HIS A 95 12.99 15.76 -8.39
C HIS A 95 12.21 14.54 -8.87
N ARG A 96 12.49 13.38 -8.29
CA ARG A 96 11.73 12.13 -8.51
C ARG A 96 11.57 11.37 -7.21
N ALA A 97 10.47 10.64 -7.11
CA ALA A 97 10.20 9.68 -6.05
C ALA A 97 10.07 8.28 -6.66
N TYR A 98 10.74 7.30 -6.06
CA TYR A 98 10.71 5.90 -6.48
C TYR A 98 10.11 5.08 -5.33
N GLY A 99 8.95 4.45 -5.55
CA GLY A 99 8.28 3.67 -4.52
C GLY A 99 9.07 2.41 -4.15
N ALA A 100 9.30 2.18 -2.85
CA ALA A 100 10.04 1.01 -2.37
C ALA A 100 9.34 -0.31 -2.77
N ALA A 101 8.01 -0.36 -2.72
CA ALA A 101 7.23 -1.52 -3.16
C ALA A 101 7.33 -1.80 -4.66
N PHE A 102 7.57 -0.77 -5.48
CA PHE A 102 7.85 -0.96 -6.90
C PHE A 102 9.27 -1.48 -7.12
N LEU A 103 10.24 -0.91 -6.40
CA LEU A 103 11.64 -1.34 -6.44
C LEU A 103 11.82 -2.76 -5.90
N SER A 104 10.99 -3.25 -4.98
CA SER A 104 11.07 -4.64 -4.53
C SER A 104 10.78 -5.69 -5.60
N ALA A 105 10.06 -5.31 -6.66
CA ALA A 105 9.82 -6.18 -7.81
C ALA A 105 10.88 -6.06 -8.91
N HIS A 106 11.66 -4.96 -8.91
CA HIS A 106 12.53 -4.61 -10.03
C HIS A 106 13.98 -4.28 -9.67
N GLU A 107 14.29 -4.32 -8.38
CA GLU A 107 15.55 -4.12 -7.63
C GLU A 107 16.40 -2.90 -8.01
N ILE A 108 16.58 -2.61 -9.30
CA ILE A 108 17.37 -1.53 -9.85
C ILE A 108 16.59 -0.79 -10.94
N VAL A 109 16.59 0.55 -10.85
CA VAL A 109 16.15 1.44 -11.93
C VAL A 109 17.34 2.28 -12.40
N ASN A 110 17.75 2.10 -13.65
CA ASN A 110 18.74 2.92 -14.32
C ASN A 110 18.03 4.11 -14.97
N ASP A 111 18.33 5.31 -14.50
CA ASP A 111 17.63 6.53 -14.89
C ASP A 111 18.60 7.66 -15.22
N THR A 112 18.11 8.72 -15.85
CA THR A 112 18.82 9.98 -16.03
C THR A 112 17.99 11.11 -15.43
N LEU A 113 18.56 11.77 -14.41
CA LEU A 113 17.93 12.88 -13.70
C LEU A 113 18.89 14.07 -13.66
N GLY A 114 18.41 15.28 -14.00
CA GLY A 114 19.28 16.46 -14.07
C GLY A 114 20.42 16.34 -15.09
N GLY A 115 20.29 15.46 -16.09
CA GLY A 115 21.36 15.14 -17.05
C GLY A 115 22.44 14.20 -16.52
N ARG A 116 22.27 13.65 -15.31
CA ARG A 116 23.21 12.70 -14.70
C ARG A 116 22.63 11.28 -14.69
N PRO A 117 23.38 10.26 -15.14
CA PRO A 117 22.96 8.87 -14.99
C PRO A 117 22.98 8.48 -13.52
N ILE A 118 21.93 7.80 -13.06
CA ILE A 118 21.78 7.29 -11.71
C ILE A 118 21.27 5.84 -11.75
N ALA A 119 21.64 5.06 -10.74
CA ALA A 119 21.03 3.78 -10.44
C ALA A 119 20.35 3.89 -9.06
N VAL A 120 19.04 3.66 -9.03
CA VAL A 120 18.26 3.65 -7.78
C VAL A 120 18.02 2.19 -7.39
N THR A 121 18.34 1.84 -6.13
CA THR A 121 18.24 0.49 -5.56
C THR A 121 17.64 0.56 -4.16
N TRP A 122 17.06 -0.54 -3.67
CA TRP A 122 16.52 -0.66 -2.32
C TRP A 122 16.98 -1.94 -1.62
#